data_AF-A0A7S3NAF6-F1
#
_entry.id   AF-A0A7S3NAF6-F1
#
_cell.length_a   1.000
_cell.length_b   1.000
_cell.length_c   1.000
_cell.angle_alpha   90.00
_cell.angle_beta   90.00
_cell.angle_gamma   90.00
#
_symmetry.space_group_name_H-M   'P 1'
#
loop_
_entity.id
_entity.type
_entity.pdbx_description
1 polymer ?
#
loop_
_entity_poly.entity_id
_entity_poly.type
_entity_poly.pdbx_seq_one_letter_code
_entity_poly.pdbx_strand_id
1 'polypeptide(L)'
;MLLEKAWAKVCGNYENSIQGLCSEALRLLTGAPVERIEHLDIQEVWGKIFKAYNYGYTICCLAEKETKPKVKLDDLDLFSPYAYSVVAAYEYDVEYGTARLLKIKNSGTQKWLGMFSDTSKVWKDELKEKTGVKPGDDSTILISIEDYLCYFRTTLVCMNYSEFNSKSIKGKHAFGESSLINISVKSYGTISFTVFQFNQKYVGRSESKEPSFIRFVLGKKRKAHELIYNKFPIKYIEGKTGYSEYTTITDYC
;
A
#
# COMPACT_ATOMS: atom_id res chain seq x y z
N MET A 1 -4.52 -10.68 -21.16
CA MET A 1 -4.60 -9.39 -21.88
C MET A 1 -5.95 -8.68 -21.84
N LEU A 2 -7.10 -9.33 -21.59
CA LEU A 2 -8.39 -8.60 -21.56
C LEU A 2 -8.50 -7.59 -20.41
N LEU A 3 -7.96 -7.92 -19.23
CA LEU A 3 -7.95 -7.01 -18.08
C LEU A 3 -7.15 -5.74 -18.35
N GLU A 4 -5.96 -5.89 -18.94
CA GLU A 4 -5.11 -4.78 -19.36
C GLU A 4 -5.79 -3.92 -20.43
N LYS A 5 -6.49 -4.53 -21.39
CA LYS A 5 -7.28 -3.80 -22.39
C LYS A 5 -8.40 -2.98 -21.74
N ALA A 6 -9.07 -3.53 -20.73
CA ALA A 6 -10.10 -2.81 -19.98
C ALA A 6 -9.49 -1.64 -19.19
N TRP A 7 -8.32 -1.85 -18.56
CA TRP A 7 -7.56 -0.79 -17.89
C TRP A 7 -7.15 0.32 -18.87
N ALA A 8 -6.56 -0.03 -20.01
CA ALA A 8 -6.20 0.91 -21.08
C ALA A 8 -7.41 1.70 -21.58
N LYS A 9 -8.59 1.08 -21.67
CA LYS A 9 -9.83 1.78 -22.03
C LYS A 9 -10.24 2.81 -20.97
N VAL A 10 -10.08 2.48 -19.68
CA VAL A 10 -10.33 3.43 -18.57
C VAL A 10 -9.34 4.60 -18.60
N CYS A 11 -8.07 4.34 -18.94
CA CYS A 11 -7.03 5.36 -19.15
C CYS A 11 -7.15 6.09 -20.50
N GLY A 12 -8.12 5.73 -21.34
CA GLY A 12 -8.33 6.26 -22.70
C GLY A 12 -7.52 5.55 -23.79
N ASN A 13 -6.32 5.06 -23.52
CA ASN A 13 -5.52 4.21 -24.40
C ASN A 13 -4.41 3.46 -23.63
N TYR A 14 -3.65 2.60 -24.32
CA TYR A 14 -2.53 1.84 -23.72
C TYR A 14 -1.35 2.73 -23.29
N GLU A 15 -1.02 3.77 -24.04
CA GLU A 15 0.09 4.68 -23.71
C GLU A 15 -0.15 5.38 -22.36
N ASN A 16 -1.39 5.82 -22.11
CA ASN A 16 -1.80 6.43 -20.85
C ASN A 16 -1.88 5.44 -19.68
N SER A 17 -1.90 4.14 -19.97
CA SER A 17 -1.92 3.08 -18.96
C SER A 17 -0.53 2.72 -18.43
N ILE A 18 0.52 3.21 -19.10
CA ILE A 18 1.91 3.02 -18.71
C ILE A 18 2.19 3.78 -17.41
N GLN A 19 2.83 3.10 -16.46
CA GLN A 19 3.16 3.60 -15.13
C GLN A 19 1.94 3.97 -14.26
N GLY A 20 2.15 4.03 -12.95
CA GLY A 20 1.12 4.39 -11.99
C GLY A 20 1.34 3.80 -10.62
N LEU A 21 0.55 4.27 -9.66
CA LEU A 21 0.57 3.73 -8.32
C LEU A 21 -0.26 2.44 -8.30
N CYS A 22 0.26 1.35 -7.71
CA CYS A 22 -0.50 0.10 -7.57
C CYS A 22 -1.84 0.33 -6.88
N SER A 23 -1.94 1.34 -6.01
CA SER A 23 -3.17 1.72 -5.33
C SER A 23 -4.29 2.16 -6.29
N GLU A 24 -3.98 2.74 -7.45
CA GLU A 24 -4.97 3.08 -8.48
C GLU A 24 -5.62 1.79 -9.00
N ALA A 25 -4.79 0.85 -9.43
CA ALA A 25 -5.24 -0.44 -9.96
C ALA A 25 -5.97 -1.27 -8.87
N LEU A 26 -5.41 -1.37 -7.67
CA LEU A 26 -6.01 -2.12 -6.56
C LEU A 26 -7.39 -1.59 -6.21
N ARG A 27 -7.57 -0.26 -6.12
CA ARG A 27 -8.87 0.35 -5.85
C ARG A 27 -9.86 0.12 -6.99
N LEU A 28 -9.42 0.22 -8.25
CA LEU A 28 -10.31 -0.04 -9.39
C LEU A 28 -10.77 -1.50 -9.41
N LEU A 29 -9.84 -2.43 -9.22
CA LEU A 29 -10.11 -3.87 -9.33
C LEU A 29 -10.91 -4.43 -8.16
N THR A 30 -10.67 -3.91 -6.95
CA THR A 30 -11.26 -4.47 -5.73
C THR A 30 -12.33 -3.59 -5.12
N GLY A 31 -12.30 -2.27 -5.34
CA GLY A 31 -13.10 -1.28 -4.60
C GLY A 31 -12.65 -1.08 -3.14
N ALA A 32 -11.67 -1.85 -2.67
CA ALA A 32 -11.25 -1.86 -1.28
C ALA A 32 -10.35 -0.66 -0.95
N PRO A 33 -10.33 -0.22 0.33
CA PRO A 33 -9.42 0.83 0.76
C PRO A 33 -7.98 0.33 0.71
N VAL A 34 -7.09 1.20 0.23
CA VAL A 34 -5.65 0.94 0.18
C VAL A 34 -4.95 1.87 1.17
N GLU A 35 -4.24 1.29 2.12
CA GLU A 35 -3.37 2.00 3.05
C GLU A 35 -1.95 2.08 2.47
N ARG A 36 -1.35 3.26 2.57
CA ARG A 36 0.06 3.48 2.24
C ARG A 36 0.88 3.51 3.52
N ILE A 37 1.86 2.61 3.59
CA ILE A 37 2.80 2.48 4.71
C ILE A 37 4.13 3.10 4.27
N GLU A 38 4.57 4.10 5.01
CA GLU A 38 5.90 4.70 4.89
C GLU A 38 6.91 3.86 5.66
N HIS A 39 8.11 3.69 5.09
CA HIS A 39 9.16 2.87 5.69
C HIS A 39 10.01 3.67 6.69
N LEU A 40 9.37 4.15 7.75
CA LEU A 40 10.02 4.99 8.77
C LEU A 40 10.55 4.17 9.95
N ASP A 41 9.79 3.17 10.40
CA ASP A 41 10.13 2.31 11.52
C ASP A 41 9.95 0.84 11.15
N ILE A 42 11.00 0.04 11.41
CA ILE A 42 11.06 -1.37 11.01
C ILE A 42 10.02 -2.23 11.74
N GLN A 43 9.73 -1.94 13.01
CA GLN A 43 8.79 -2.71 13.81
C GLN A 43 7.35 -2.42 13.38
N GLU A 44 7.03 -1.15 13.13
CA GLU A 44 5.72 -0.75 12.61
C GLU A 44 5.47 -1.33 11.22
N VAL A 45 6.44 -1.21 10.30
CA VAL A 45 6.32 -1.75 8.94
C VAL A 45 6.15 -3.26 8.98
N TRP A 46 6.98 -3.98 9.75
CA TRP A 46 6.83 -5.43 9.93
C TRP A 46 5.44 -5.79 10.47
N GLY A 47 5.03 -5.15 11.57
CA GLY A 47 3.75 -5.44 12.21
C GLY A 47 2.57 -5.24 11.27
N LYS A 48 2.58 -4.19 10.45
CA LYS A 48 1.52 -3.93 9.46
C LYS A 48 1.55 -4.95 8.31
N ILE A 49 2.71 -5.27 7.76
CA ILE A 49 2.84 -6.26 6.67
C ILE A 49 2.43 -7.65 7.15
N PHE A 50 2.94 -8.08 8.30
CA PHE A 50 2.65 -9.38 8.88
C PHE A 50 1.16 -9.51 9.21
N LYS A 51 0.56 -8.48 9.81
CA LYS A 51 -0.88 -8.40 10.04
C LYS A 51 -1.67 -8.50 8.73
N ALA A 52 -1.31 -7.72 7.71
CA ALA A 52 -1.97 -7.72 6.41
C ALA A 52 -1.90 -9.09 5.72
N TYR A 53 -0.74 -9.75 5.76
CA TYR A 53 -0.55 -11.10 5.23
C TYR A 53 -1.49 -12.10 5.91
N ASN A 54 -1.55 -12.09 7.25
CA ASN A 54 -2.42 -12.98 8.03
C ASN A 54 -3.91 -12.74 7.78
N TYR A 55 -4.32 -11.52 7.42
CA TYR A 55 -5.69 -11.23 6.99
C TYR A 55 -5.97 -11.58 5.53
N GLY A 56 -4.97 -12.04 4.76
CA GLY A 56 -5.12 -12.34 3.33
C GLY A 56 -5.26 -11.10 2.45
N TYR A 57 -4.80 -9.94 2.92
CA TYR A 57 -4.83 -8.69 2.15
C TYR A 57 -3.80 -8.71 1.01
N THR A 58 -4.11 -8.01 -0.08
CA THR A 58 -3.15 -7.84 -1.19
C THR A 58 -2.12 -6.80 -0.81
N ILE A 59 -0.84 -7.16 -0.90
CA ILE A 59 0.27 -6.27 -0.53
C ILE A 59 1.15 -6.01 -1.76
N CYS A 60 1.28 -4.74 -2.15
CA CYS A 60 2.18 -4.30 -3.20
C CYS A 60 3.29 -3.44 -2.60
N CYS A 61 4.46 -3.42 -3.24
CA CYS A 61 5.56 -2.56 -2.82
C CYS A 61 6.29 -1.97 -4.01
N LEU A 62 6.89 -0.81 -3.79
CA LEU A 62 7.63 -0.08 -4.81
C LEU A 62 9.11 -0.10 -4.44
N ALA A 63 9.92 -0.75 -5.29
CA ALA A 63 11.36 -0.57 -5.26
C ALA A 63 11.67 0.79 -5.88
N GLU A 64 12.41 1.63 -5.16
CA GLU A 64 12.81 2.96 -5.61
C GLU A 64 14.20 3.24 -5.06
N LYS A 65 15.10 3.70 -5.93
CA LYS A 65 16.49 3.98 -5.59
C LYS A 65 16.58 5.00 -4.45
N GLU A 66 17.12 4.59 -3.31
CA GLU A 66 17.55 5.52 -2.28
C GLU A 66 18.61 6.49 -2.81
N THR A 67 18.73 7.66 -2.18
CA THR A 67 19.81 8.60 -2.46
C THR A 67 21.19 8.07 -2.04
N LYS A 68 21.27 7.05 -1.16
CA LYS A 68 22.53 6.39 -0.75
C LYS A 68 22.34 4.93 -0.23
N PRO A 69 21.95 3.96 -1.07
CA PRO A 69 21.87 2.58 -0.62
C PRO A 69 23.27 2.03 -0.33
N LYS A 70 23.39 1.05 0.60
CA LYS A 70 24.66 0.36 0.92
C LYS A 70 25.32 -0.28 -0.30
N VAL A 71 24.50 -0.73 -1.26
CA VAL A 71 24.87 -1.37 -2.54
C VAL A 71 23.92 -0.84 -3.61
N LYS A 72 24.36 -0.65 -4.85
CA LYS A 72 23.47 -0.17 -5.92
C LYS A 72 22.44 -1.26 -6.25
N LEU A 73 21.20 -0.86 -6.54
CA LEU A 73 20.13 -1.78 -6.93
C LEU A 73 20.49 -2.63 -8.16
N ASP A 74 21.22 -2.06 -9.12
CA ASP A 74 21.71 -2.76 -10.32
C ASP A 74 22.63 -3.94 -9.97
N ASP A 75 23.40 -3.83 -8.89
CA ASP A 75 24.29 -4.89 -8.41
C ASP A 75 23.52 -6.02 -7.69
N LEU A 76 22.26 -5.77 -7.33
CA LEU A 76 21.35 -6.72 -6.67
C LEU A 76 20.30 -7.31 -7.63
N ASP A 77 20.38 -6.94 -8.91
CA ASP A 77 19.45 -7.30 -9.98
C ASP A 77 17.98 -7.01 -9.62
N LEU A 78 17.74 -5.87 -8.94
CA LEU A 78 16.41 -5.31 -8.69
C LEU A 78 16.09 -4.17 -9.67
N PHE A 79 14.90 -4.21 -10.27
CA PHE A 79 14.42 -3.12 -11.10
C PHE A 79 13.89 -1.97 -10.25
N SER A 80 14.23 -0.75 -10.64
CA SER A 80 13.75 0.47 -9.98
C SER A 80 13.64 1.63 -10.99
N PRO A 81 12.57 2.44 -10.95
CA PRO A 81 11.38 2.23 -10.10
C PRO A 81 10.54 1.06 -10.63
N TYR A 82 10.14 0.13 -9.75
CA TYR A 82 9.36 -1.03 -10.17
C TYR A 82 8.45 -1.56 -9.05
N ALA A 83 7.27 -2.02 -9.43
CA ALA A 83 6.27 -2.55 -8.51
C ALA A 83 6.42 -4.07 -8.34
N TYR A 84 6.38 -4.52 -7.10
CA TYR A 84 6.47 -5.91 -6.70
C TYR A 84 5.28 -6.30 -5.81
N SER A 85 5.04 -7.59 -5.62
CA SER A 85 4.00 -8.10 -4.74
C SER A 85 4.60 -8.83 -3.54
N VAL A 86 4.23 -8.46 -2.32
CA VAL A 86 4.59 -9.25 -1.12
C VAL A 86 3.55 -10.35 -1.00
N VAL A 87 3.99 -11.61 -1.12
CA VAL A 87 3.10 -12.78 -1.16
C VAL A 87 3.15 -13.61 0.12
N ALA A 88 4.20 -13.47 0.94
CA ALA A 88 4.27 -14.08 2.25
C ALA A 88 5.21 -13.33 3.20
N ALA A 89 4.98 -13.50 4.51
CA ALA A 89 5.83 -13.03 5.57
C ALA A 89 6.11 -14.16 6.56
N TYR A 90 7.38 -14.33 6.95
CA TYR A 90 7.83 -15.42 7.80
C TYR A 90 8.68 -14.91 8.96
N GLU A 91 8.49 -15.49 10.13
CA GLU A 91 9.45 -15.41 11.23
C GLU A 91 10.25 -16.70 11.24
N TYR A 92 11.58 -16.63 11.25
CA TYR A 92 12.47 -17.78 11.15
C TYR A 92 13.55 -17.69 12.21
N ASP A 93 13.64 -18.71 13.08
CA ASP A 93 14.61 -18.72 14.15
C ASP A 93 16.02 -18.96 13.60
N VAL A 94 16.93 -18.08 13.97
CA VAL A 94 18.36 -18.14 13.65
C VAL A 94 19.15 -18.29 14.94
N GLU A 95 20.43 -18.60 14.84
CA GLU A 95 21.29 -18.90 16.00
C GLU A 95 21.25 -17.79 17.08
N TYR A 96 21.07 -16.53 16.66
CA TYR A 96 21.03 -15.35 17.54
C TYR A 96 19.74 -14.53 17.38
N GLY A 97 18.58 -15.18 17.41
CA GLY A 97 17.27 -14.52 17.46
C GLY A 97 16.31 -14.99 16.39
N THR A 98 15.41 -14.12 15.94
CA THR A 98 14.40 -14.44 14.93
C THR A 98 14.56 -13.48 13.74
N ALA A 99 14.86 -14.05 12.57
CA ALA A 99 14.88 -13.34 11.31
C ALA A 99 13.46 -13.16 10.77
N ARG A 100 13.15 -11.96 10.30
CA ARG A 100 11.85 -11.63 9.70
C ARG A 100 12.03 -11.49 8.20
N LEU A 101 11.38 -12.36 7.45
CA LEU A 101 11.59 -12.53 6.01
C LEU A 101 10.30 -12.25 5.25
N LEU A 102 10.45 -11.61 4.10
CA LEU A 102 9.38 -11.36 3.14
C LEU A 102 9.64 -12.16 1.87
N LYS A 103 8.61 -12.83 1.37
CA LYS A 103 8.58 -13.41 0.04
C LYS A 103 7.92 -12.44 -0.91
N ILE A 104 8.67 -11.98 -1.89
CA ILE A 104 8.26 -11.01 -2.88
C ILE A 104 8.21 -11.70 -4.24
N LYS A 105 7.18 -11.43 -5.03
CA LYS A 105 7.02 -11.95 -6.38
C LYS A 105 7.08 -10.84 -7.40
N ASN A 106 7.76 -11.11 -8.52
CA ASN A 106 7.70 -10.28 -9.73
C ASN A 106 7.25 -11.12 -10.94
N SER A 107 6.70 -10.46 -11.95
CA SER A 107 6.44 -11.02 -13.28
C SER A 107 7.65 -10.97 -14.22
N GLY A 108 8.76 -10.35 -13.80
CA GLY A 108 10.01 -10.33 -14.55
C GLY A 108 10.91 -11.54 -14.26
N THR A 109 12.14 -11.48 -14.76
CA THR A 109 13.17 -12.53 -14.64
C THR A 109 14.27 -12.16 -13.62
N GLN A 110 13.98 -11.22 -12.71
CA GLN A 110 14.97 -10.66 -11.78
C GLN A 110 15.34 -11.65 -10.70
N LYS A 111 16.63 -11.75 -10.40
CA LYS A 111 17.15 -12.59 -9.33
C LYS A 111 17.67 -11.71 -8.22
N TRP A 112 17.10 -11.81 -7.04
CA TRP A 112 17.69 -11.14 -5.88
C TRP A 112 19.09 -11.70 -5.59
N LEU A 113 20.12 -10.85 -5.60
CA LEU A 113 21.52 -11.25 -5.35
C LEU A 113 22.03 -10.93 -3.94
N GLY A 114 21.16 -10.43 -3.05
CA GLY A 114 21.52 -10.10 -1.67
C GLY A 114 21.53 -11.30 -0.71
N MET A 115 21.39 -11.05 0.60
CA MET A 115 21.21 -12.13 1.58
C MET A 115 19.92 -12.89 1.31
N PHE A 116 19.91 -14.22 1.51
CA PHE A 116 18.80 -15.10 1.12
C PHE A 116 18.55 -15.23 -0.40
N SER A 117 19.48 -14.74 -1.24
CA SER A 117 19.55 -15.08 -2.67
C SER A 117 19.79 -16.56 -2.92
N ASP A 118 19.57 -17.03 -4.15
CA ASP A 118 19.83 -18.41 -4.58
C ASP A 118 21.23 -18.92 -4.25
N THR A 119 22.23 -18.03 -4.25
CA THR A 119 23.65 -18.35 -4.00
C THR A 119 24.05 -18.17 -2.54
N SER A 120 23.13 -17.73 -1.69
CA SER A 120 23.40 -17.47 -0.28
C SER A 120 23.66 -18.75 0.50
N LYS A 121 24.74 -18.78 1.29
CA LYS A 121 25.05 -19.91 2.19
C LYS A 121 24.07 -20.05 3.37
N VAL A 122 23.14 -19.10 3.51
CA VAL A 122 22.18 -19.04 4.62
C VAL A 122 21.02 -20.03 4.42
N TRP A 123 20.86 -20.61 3.22
CA TRP A 123 19.86 -21.63 2.95
C TRP A 123 20.09 -22.91 3.77
N LYS A 124 19.29 -23.08 4.83
CA LYS A 124 19.08 -24.36 5.51
C LYS A 124 17.85 -25.05 4.94
N ASP A 125 17.79 -26.37 5.04
CA ASP A 125 16.66 -27.14 4.49
C ASP A 125 15.33 -26.79 5.18
N GLU A 126 15.37 -26.49 6.48
CA GLU A 126 14.23 -25.97 7.24
C GLU A 126 13.66 -24.66 6.66
N LEU A 127 14.53 -23.75 6.20
CA LEU A 127 14.10 -22.49 5.60
C LEU A 127 13.44 -22.71 4.23
N LYS A 128 13.96 -23.65 3.43
CA LYS A 128 13.36 -24.02 2.14
C LYS A 128 11.99 -24.63 2.32
N GLU A 129 11.84 -25.53 3.30
CA GLU A 129 10.56 -26.15 3.63
C GLU A 129 9.54 -25.12 4.11
N LYS A 130 9.94 -24.23 5.03
CA LYS A 130 9.06 -23.19 5.58
C LYS A 130 8.58 -22.19 4.54
N THR A 131 9.46 -21.75 3.64
CA THR A 131 9.15 -20.69 2.67
C THR A 131 8.59 -21.23 1.34
N GLY A 132 8.78 -22.51 1.09
CA GLY A 132 8.51 -23.17 -0.19
C GLY A 132 9.30 -22.57 -1.36
N VAL A 133 10.34 -21.76 -1.08
CA VAL A 133 11.19 -21.15 -2.09
C VAL A 133 12.34 -22.09 -2.37
N LYS A 134 12.55 -22.38 -3.65
CA LYS A 134 13.68 -23.18 -4.12
C LYS A 134 14.68 -22.26 -4.80
N PRO A 135 15.99 -22.46 -4.59
CA PRO A 135 17.00 -21.76 -5.37
C PRO A 135 16.75 -21.96 -6.88
N GLY A 136 16.76 -20.88 -7.66
CA GLY A 136 16.50 -20.90 -9.10
C GLY A 136 15.03 -20.63 -9.50
N ASP A 137 14.17 -20.22 -8.57
CA ASP A 137 12.87 -19.63 -8.91
C ASP A 137 13.06 -18.15 -9.25
N ASP A 138 13.27 -17.89 -10.54
CA ASP A 138 13.56 -16.57 -11.10
C ASP A 138 12.44 -15.52 -10.92
N SER A 139 11.29 -15.91 -10.37
CA SER A 139 10.15 -15.02 -10.12
C SER A 139 9.96 -14.65 -8.65
N THR A 140 10.73 -15.27 -7.75
CA THR A 140 10.55 -15.17 -6.31
C THR A 140 11.80 -14.65 -5.62
N ILE A 141 11.60 -13.65 -4.76
CA ILE A 141 12.64 -13.02 -3.95
C ILE A 141 12.34 -13.32 -2.50
N LEU A 142 13.33 -13.83 -1.76
CA LEU A 142 13.29 -13.91 -0.30
C LEU A 142 14.24 -12.86 0.24
N ILE A 143 13.74 -11.95 1.08
CA ILE A 143 14.50 -10.81 1.60
C ILE A 143 14.19 -10.59 3.08
N SER A 144 15.16 -10.10 3.86
CA SER A 144 14.90 -9.70 5.24
C SER A 144 14.12 -8.40 5.31
N ILE A 145 13.44 -8.13 6.43
CA ILE A 145 12.75 -6.85 6.62
C ILE A 145 13.75 -5.68 6.65
N GLU A 146 14.96 -5.90 7.14
CA GLU A 146 16.04 -4.89 7.16
C GLU A 146 16.43 -4.48 5.74
N ASP A 147 16.71 -5.45 4.87
CA ASP A 147 17.07 -5.18 3.47
C ASP A 147 15.85 -4.63 2.71
N TYR A 148 14.64 -5.11 3.01
CA TYR A 148 13.41 -4.59 2.41
C TYR A 148 13.26 -3.08 2.60
N LEU A 149 13.48 -2.57 3.83
CA LEU A 149 13.40 -1.12 4.09
C LEU A 149 14.53 -0.32 3.41
N CYS A 150 15.65 -0.95 3.05
CA CYS A 150 16.73 -0.27 2.32
C CYS A 150 16.45 -0.12 0.82
N TYR A 151 15.67 -1.02 0.22
CA TYR A 151 15.50 -1.09 -1.24
C TYR A 151 14.08 -0.77 -1.72
N PHE A 152 13.09 -0.92 -0.83
CA PHE A 152 11.70 -0.57 -1.09
C PHE A 152 11.37 0.69 -0.31
N ARG A 153 10.68 1.63 -0.95
CA ARG A 153 10.35 2.92 -0.32
C ARG A 153 8.97 2.93 0.31
N THR A 154 8.06 2.12 -0.22
CA THR A 154 6.64 2.20 0.11
C THR A 154 6.00 0.83 -0.01
N THR A 155 5.15 0.51 0.97
CA THR A 155 4.22 -0.62 0.90
C THR A 155 2.79 -0.09 0.78
N LEU A 156 2.01 -0.74 -0.07
CA LEU A 156 0.59 -0.50 -0.26
C LEU A 156 -0.17 -1.75 0.18
N VAL A 157 -1.05 -1.62 1.16
CA VAL A 157 -1.90 -2.70 1.66
C VAL A 157 -3.33 -2.45 1.21
N CYS A 158 -3.83 -3.30 0.32
CA CYS A 158 -5.23 -3.33 -0.08
C CYS A 158 -6.01 -4.17 0.93
N MET A 159 -6.93 -3.56 1.68
CA MET A 159 -7.74 -4.27 2.67
C MET A 159 -8.92 -4.97 1.98
N ASN A 160 -8.65 -5.75 0.94
CA ASN A 160 -9.66 -6.54 0.22
C ASN A 160 -10.04 -7.77 1.05
N TYR A 161 -11.27 -7.79 1.56
CA TYR A 161 -11.89 -8.96 2.17
C TYR A 161 -13.20 -9.28 1.44
N SER A 162 -13.62 -10.56 1.44
CA SER A 162 -14.75 -11.02 0.63
C SER A 162 -16.10 -10.34 0.93
N GLU A 163 -16.25 -9.71 2.09
CA GLU A 163 -17.53 -9.19 2.58
C GLU A 163 -17.54 -7.67 2.82
N PHE A 164 -16.60 -6.92 2.22
CA PHE A 164 -16.54 -5.48 2.48
C PHE A 164 -17.68 -4.73 1.80
N ASN A 165 -18.34 -3.88 2.58
CA ASN A 165 -19.40 -3.01 2.07
C ASN A 165 -18.82 -1.62 1.79
N SER A 166 -18.91 -1.17 0.54
CA SER A 166 -18.50 0.18 0.16
C SER A 166 -19.70 1.05 -0.20
N LYS A 167 -19.63 2.32 0.20
CA LYS A 167 -20.51 3.38 -0.27
C LYS A 167 -19.64 4.57 -0.65
N SER A 168 -19.98 5.23 -1.75
CA SER A 168 -19.27 6.42 -2.21
C SER A 168 -20.23 7.59 -2.35
N ILE A 169 -19.72 8.78 -2.09
CA ILE A 169 -20.41 10.05 -2.30
C ILE A 169 -19.53 10.84 -3.27
N LYS A 170 -20.11 11.23 -4.41
CA LYS A 170 -19.41 12.06 -5.39
C LYS A 170 -19.60 13.53 -5.01
N GLY A 171 -18.50 14.28 -4.96
CA GLY A 171 -18.49 15.73 -4.74
C GLY A 171 -17.79 16.44 -5.88
N LYS A 172 -18.14 17.70 -6.10
CA LYS A 172 -17.37 18.66 -6.92
C LYS A 172 -16.99 19.82 -6.02
N HIS A 173 -15.73 20.21 -6.05
CA HIS A 173 -15.19 21.28 -5.23
C HIS A 173 -14.40 22.24 -6.10
N ALA A 174 -14.68 23.54 -6.00
CA ALA A 174 -13.78 24.55 -6.53
C ALA A 174 -12.55 24.70 -5.62
N PHE A 175 -11.50 25.35 -6.12
CA PHE A 175 -10.32 25.65 -5.32
C PHE A 175 -10.69 26.50 -4.09
N GLY A 176 -10.27 26.06 -2.90
CA GLY A 176 -10.56 26.72 -1.63
C GLY A 176 -11.91 26.36 -0.99
N GLU A 177 -12.77 25.60 -1.68
CA GLU A 177 -14.01 25.12 -1.11
C GLU A 177 -13.82 23.88 -0.24
N SER A 178 -14.67 23.74 0.78
CA SER A 178 -14.72 22.55 1.63
C SER A 178 -16.16 22.04 1.74
N SER A 179 -16.34 20.77 2.08
CA SER A 179 -17.66 20.24 2.39
C SER A 179 -17.61 19.42 3.67
N LEU A 180 -18.71 19.50 4.41
CA LEU A 180 -18.93 18.69 5.60
C LEU A 180 -19.89 17.56 5.24
N ILE A 181 -19.46 16.32 5.47
CA ILE A 181 -20.27 15.13 5.22
C ILE A 181 -20.54 14.45 6.57
N ASN A 182 -21.82 14.33 6.93
CA ASN A 182 -22.24 13.60 8.12
C ASN A 182 -22.49 12.14 7.77
N ILE A 183 -21.81 11.24 8.47
CA ILE A 183 -21.92 9.79 8.27
C ILE A 183 -22.42 9.15 9.57
N SER A 184 -23.49 8.35 9.47
CA SER A 184 -24.00 7.56 10.59
C SER A 184 -23.50 6.14 10.50
N VAL A 185 -22.64 5.76 11.44
CA VAL A 185 -22.17 4.38 11.60
C VAL A 185 -23.16 3.61 12.47
N LYS A 186 -23.72 2.51 11.95
CA LYS A 186 -24.75 1.71 12.62
C LYS A 186 -24.24 0.47 13.32
N SER A 187 -23.05 0.00 12.97
CA SER A 187 -22.44 -1.22 13.49
C SER A 187 -20.99 -0.95 13.90
N TYR A 188 -20.57 -1.63 14.96
CA TYR A 188 -19.17 -1.67 15.39
C TYR A 188 -18.32 -2.42 14.37
N GLY A 189 -17.06 -2.02 14.24
CA GLY A 189 -16.11 -2.64 13.32
C GLY A 189 -15.09 -1.69 12.71
N THR A 190 -14.28 -2.23 11.81
CA THR A 190 -13.26 -1.48 11.08
C THR A 190 -13.90 -0.70 9.95
N ILE A 191 -13.78 0.62 9.96
CA ILE A 191 -14.34 1.50 8.94
C ILE A 191 -13.25 2.36 8.35
N SER A 192 -13.11 2.31 7.03
CA SER A 192 -12.15 3.13 6.29
C SER A 192 -12.86 4.24 5.53
N PHE A 193 -12.43 5.47 5.79
CA PHE A 193 -12.84 6.65 5.04
C PHE A 193 -11.76 6.96 4.02
N THR A 194 -12.08 6.86 2.73
CA THR A 194 -11.19 7.28 1.65
C THR A 194 -11.76 8.52 0.98
N VAL A 195 -10.92 9.53 0.80
CA VAL A 195 -11.17 10.59 -0.18
C VAL A 195 -10.28 10.34 -1.39
N PHE A 196 -10.87 10.36 -2.58
CA PHE A 196 -10.20 10.11 -3.86
C PHE A 196 -10.53 11.24 -4.84
N GLN A 197 -9.53 11.72 -5.58
CA GLN A 197 -9.66 12.61 -6.71
C GLN A 197 -9.21 11.89 -7.98
N PHE A 198 -9.89 12.12 -9.10
CA PHE A 198 -9.45 11.59 -10.39
C PHE A 198 -8.16 12.26 -10.83
N ASN A 199 -7.15 11.47 -11.20
CA ASN A 199 -5.94 11.95 -11.86
C ASN A 199 -6.14 12.19 -13.36
N GLN A 200 -5.25 12.99 -13.94
CA GLN A 200 -5.07 13.31 -15.34
C GLN A 200 -5.15 12.09 -16.27
N LYS A 201 -4.73 10.89 -15.82
CA LYS A 201 -4.86 9.65 -16.60
C LYS A 201 -6.30 9.34 -17.01
N TYR A 202 -7.29 9.79 -16.25
CA TYR A 202 -8.71 9.55 -16.52
C TYR A 202 -9.37 10.68 -17.33
N VAL A 203 -8.71 11.83 -17.47
CA VAL A 203 -9.30 13.06 -18.04
C VAL A 203 -8.74 13.39 -19.44
N GLY A 204 -7.71 12.68 -19.88
CA GLY A 204 -7.04 12.91 -21.17
C GLY A 204 -6.15 14.17 -21.16
N ARG A 205 -5.16 14.22 -22.06
CA ARG A 205 -4.13 15.28 -22.09
C ARG A 205 -4.68 16.72 -22.30
N SER A 206 -5.93 16.86 -22.73
CA SER A 206 -6.57 18.16 -23.03
C SER A 206 -7.05 18.93 -21.79
N GLU A 207 -7.20 18.27 -20.65
CA GLU A 207 -7.62 18.91 -19.39
C GLU A 207 -6.49 18.82 -18.35
N SER A 208 -5.39 19.53 -18.60
CA SER A 208 -4.24 19.59 -17.69
C SER A 208 -4.60 20.37 -16.42
N LYS A 209 -5.21 19.71 -15.44
CA LYS A 209 -5.30 20.21 -14.08
C LYS A 209 -4.33 19.42 -13.22
N GLU A 210 -3.36 20.10 -12.62
CA GLU A 210 -2.55 19.49 -11.57
C GLU A 210 -3.48 19.06 -10.43
N PRO A 211 -3.34 17.82 -9.92
CA PRO A 211 -4.14 17.38 -8.79
C PRO A 211 -3.85 18.26 -7.56
N SER A 212 -4.89 18.61 -6.81
CA SER A 212 -4.74 19.41 -5.59
C SER A 212 -4.42 18.51 -4.40
N PHE A 213 -3.87 19.08 -3.32
CA PHE A 213 -3.72 18.33 -2.08
C PHE A 213 -5.10 17.99 -1.52
N ILE A 214 -5.35 16.70 -1.30
CA ILE A 214 -6.55 16.26 -0.61
C ILE A 214 -6.30 16.40 0.88
N ARG A 215 -7.14 17.16 1.57
CA ARG A 215 -7.16 17.20 3.03
C ARG A 215 -8.55 16.81 3.51
N PHE A 216 -8.62 15.86 4.42
CA PHE A 216 -9.85 15.60 5.15
C PHE A 216 -9.56 15.37 6.63
N VAL A 217 -10.51 15.81 7.44
CA VAL A 217 -10.49 15.66 8.90
C VAL A 217 -11.68 14.81 9.29
N LEU A 218 -11.42 13.73 10.02
CA LEU A 218 -12.42 12.87 10.59
C LEU A 218 -12.65 13.26 12.04
N GLY A 219 -13.92 13.38 12.43
CA GLY A 219 -14.30 13.65 13.79
C GLY A 219 -15.60 12.96 14.18
N LYS A 220 -15.67 12.54 15.44
CA LYS A 220 -16.85 11.90 16.04
C LYS A 220 -17.74 12.97 16.66
N LYS A 221 -19.00 13.04 16.25
CA LYS A 221 -19.98 13.93 16.89
C LYS A 221 -20.16 13.52 18.36
N ARG A 222 -20.00 14.47 19.29
CA ARG A 222 -20.18 14.21 20.73
C ARG A 222 -21.66 14.06 21.06
N LYS A 223 -21.98 13.24 22.07
CA LYS A 223 -23.34 13.19 22.65
C LYS A 223 -23.57 14.48 23.44
N ALA A 224 -24.80 14.99 23.44
CA ALA A 224 -25.16 16.30 24.00
C ALA A 224 -24.87 16.48 25.51
N HIS A 225 -24.55 15.40 26.24
CA HIS A 225 -24.37 15.41 27.70
C HIS A 225 -22.92 15.38 28.18
N GLU A 226 -21.92 15.43 27.29
CA GLU A 226 -20.52 15.59 27.71
C GLU A 226 -20.25 17.06 28.08
N LEU A 227 -20.13 17.36 29.38
CA LEU A 227 -19.84 18.67 29.96
C LEU A 227 -18.67 19.38 29.23
N ILE A 228 -18.90 20.63 28.82
CA ILE A 228 -18.07 21.34 27.84
C ILE A 228 -17.18 22.40 28.50
N TYR A 229 -15.86 22.25 28.39
CA TYR A 229 -14.90 23.38 28.43
C TYR A 229 -14.52 23.90 27.03
N ASN A 230 -14.83 23.16 25.94
CA ASN A 230 -14.49 23.53 24.55
C ASN A 230 -15.70 23.50 23.59
N LYS A 231 -16.06 24.67 23.01
CA LYS A 231 -17.27 24.95 22.21
C LYS A 231 -17.48 24.13 20.90
N PHE A 232 -16.60 23.19 20.55
CA PHE A 232 -16.73 22.42 19.30
C PHE A 232 -17.42 21.06 19.53
N PRO A 233 -18.55 20.75 18.85
CA PRO A 233 -19.36 19.55 19.09
C PRO A 233 -18.75 18.25 18.49
N ILE A 234 -17.47 18.28 18.12
CA ILE A 234 -16.78 17.20 17.41
C ILE A 234 -15.53 16.81 18.22
N LYS A 235 -15.37 15.52 18.51
CA LYS A 235 -14.12 14.93 18.99
C LYS A 235 -13.26 14.58 17.77
N TYR A 236 -12.10 15.22 17.63
CA TYR A 236 -11.13 14.90 16.59
C TYR A 236 -10.71 13.42 16.68
N ILE A 237 -10.69 12.74 15.53
CA ILE A 237 -10.15 11.38 15.40
C ILE A 237 -8.78 11.49 14.74
N GLU A 238 -8.76 11.92 13.47
CA GLU A 238 -7.54 12.02 12.68
C GLU A 238 -7.75 13.01 11.52
N GLY A 239 -6.67 13.62 11.04
CA GLY A 239 -6.64 14.47 9.87
C GLY A 239 -5.48 14.06 8.98
N LYS A 240 -5.75 13.89 7.69
CA LYS A 240 -4.76 13.38 6.75
C LYS A 240 -4.69 14.23 5.51
N THR A 241 -3.47 14.54 5.10
CA THR A 241 -3.17 15.21 3.83
C THR A 241 -2.63 14.16 2.86
N GLY A 242 -3.33 13.95 1.75
CA GLY A 242 -2.83 13.19 0.62
C GLY A 242 -2.09 14.11 -0.34
N TYR A 243 -0.80 13.84 -0.54
CA TYR A 243 0.01 14.48 -1.59
C TYR A 243 -0.23 13.86 -2.99
N SER A 244 -1.25 13.01 -3.10
CA SER A 244 -1.56 12.20 -4.28
C SER A 244 -3.07 12.15 -4.51
N GLU A 245 -3.51 11.21 -5.35
CA GLU A 245 -4.90 11.02 -5.75
C GLU A 245 -5.84 10.64 -4.61
N TYR A 246 -5.32 10.14 -3.49
CA TYR A 246 -6.16 9.71 -2.38
C TYR A 246 -5.48 9.81 -1.03
N THR A 247 -6.31 9.68 0.00
CA THR A 247 -5.86 9.43 1.36
C THR A 247 -6.94 8.64 2.11
N THR A 248 -6.52 7.87 3.11
CA THR A 248 -7.40 6.96 3.85
C THR A 248 -7.11 7.01 5.34
N ILE A 249 -8.16 7.14 6.13
CA ILE A 249 -8.18 7.01 7.59
C ILE A 249 -9.03 5.77 7.90
N THR A 250 -8.48 4.87 8.71
CA THR A 250 -9.18 3.68 9.18
C THR A 250 -9.38 3.81 10.67
N ASP A 251 -10.63 3.80 11.12
CA ASP A 251 -11.00 3.85 12.53
C ASP A 251 -11.64 2.53 12.97
N TYR A 252 -11.41 2.19 14.23
CA TYR A 252 -12.02 1.02 14.87
C TYR A 252 -13.14 1.53 15.78
N CYS A 253 -14.36 1.52 15.24
CA CYS A 253 -15.55 2.07 15.91
C CYS A 253 -16.20 1.06 16.84
#